data_AF-A0A2V4MSV7-F1
#
_entry.id   AF-A0A2V4MSV7-F1
#
_cell.length_a   1.000
_cell.length_b   1.000
_cell.length_c   1.000
_cell.angle_alpha   90.00
_cell.angle_beta   90.00
_cell.angle_gamma   90.00
#
_symmetry.space_group_name_H-M   'P 1'
#
loop_
_entity.id
_entity.type
_entity.pdbx_description
1 polymer ?
#
loop_
_entity_poly.entity_id
_entity_poly.type
_entity_poly.pdbx_seq_one_letter_code
_entity_poly.pdbx_strand_id
1 'polypeptide(L)' 'MARAALRWSVRDLADKSGITANTISRIENGSDTRTSTIESIRKALEAGGVIFVPENGAGVGVRLAKPTSS' A
#
# COMPACT_ATOMS: atom_id res chain seq x y z
N MET A 1 -4.27 -6.88 -1.99
CA MET A 1 -3.92 -5.73 -1.12
C MET A 1 -2.41 -5.69 -0.90
N ALA A 2 -1.78 -4.53 -1.02
CA ALA A 2 -0.32 -4.37 -0.91
C ALA A 2 0.24 -4.68 0.50
N ARG A 3 -0.51 -4.40 1.58
CA ARG A 3 -0.08 -4.70 2.97
C ARG A 3 0.17 -6.18 3.26
N ALA A 4 -0.48 -7.07 2.50
CA ALA A 4 -0.28 -8.51 2.63
C ALA A 4 1.14 -8.94 2.27
N ALA A 5 1.78 -8.26 1.31
CA ALA A 5 3.17 -8.50 0.93
C ALA A 5 4.15 -8.17 2.07
N LEU A 6 3.76 -7.23 2.95
CA LEU A 6 4.54 -6.81 4.12
C LEU A 6 4.15 -7.54 5.41
N ARG A 7 3.17 -8.47 5.34
CA ARG A 7 2.55 -9.11 6.51
C ARG A 7 1.98 -8.09 7.53
N TRP A 8 1.58 -6.92 7.05
CA TRP A 8 0.99 -5.89 7.89
C TRP A 8 -0.51 -6.12 8.10
N SER A 9 -0.93 -6.00 9.36
CA SER A 9 -2.34 -5.84 9.71
C SER A 9 -2.85 -4.46 9.28
N VAL A 10 -4.17 -4.25 9.35
CA VAL A 10 -4.77 -2.93 9.12
C VAL A 10 -4.26 -1.90 10.14
N ARG A 11 -3.99 -2.32 11.38
CA ARG A 11 -3.43 -1.44 12.43
C ARG A 11 -1.99 -1.06 12.12
N ASP A 12 -1.16 -1.99 11.66
CA ASP A 12 0.22 -1.68 11.29
C ASP A 12 0.27 -0.65 10.16
N LEU A 13 -0.57 -0.80 9.14
CA LEU A 13 -0.66 0.18 8.07
C LEU A 13 -1.17 1.53 8.58
N ALA A 14 -2.15 1.54 9.50
CA ALA A 14 -2.68 2.75 10.12
C ALA A 14 -1.57 3.54 10.84
N ASP A 15 -0.80 2.85 11.66
CA ASP A 15 0.28 3.44 12.44
C ASP A 15 1.40 3.98 11.53
N LYS A 16 1.71 3.27 10.43
CA LYS A 16 2.75 3.69 9.48
C LYS A 16 2.30 4.82 8.55
N SER A 17 1.03 4.89 8.17
CA SER A 17 0.52 5.91 7.23
C SER A 17 -0.09 7.13 7.93
N GLY A 18 -0.30 7.08 9.25
CA GLY A 18 -1.02 8.12 9.99
C GLY A 18 -2.51 8.22 9.64
N ILE A 19 -3.08 7.16 9.06
CA ILE A 19 -4.48 7.09 8.64
C ILE A 19 -5.21 6.14 9.58
N THR A 20 -6.44 6.46 10.00
CA THR A 20 -7.16 5.58 10.92
C THR A 20 -7.44 4.21 10.30
N ALA A 21 -7.39 3.15 11.12
CA ALA A 21 -7.68 1.79 10.68
C ALA A 21 -9.06 1.65 10.00
N ASN A 22 -10.07 2.41 10.46
CA ASN A 22 -11.39 2.41 9.83
C ASN A 22 -11.35 2.97 8.40
N THR A 23 -10.63 4.08 8.20
CA THR A 23 -10.44 4.66 6.86
C THR A 23 -9.72 3.68 5.93
N ILE A 24 -8.70 2.98 6.42
CA ILE A 24 -8.00 1.95 5.64
C ILE A 24 -8.96 0.82 5.26
N SER A 25 -9.70 0.25 6.21
CA SER A 25 -10.68 -0.81 5.93
C SER A 25 -11.72 -0.37 4.90
N ARG A 26 -12.19 0.88 4.95
CA ARG A 26 -13.12 1.43 3.96
C ARG A 26 -12.51 1.50 2.56
N ILE A 27 -11.27 1.96 2.45
CA ILE A 27 -10.54 2.03 1.18
C ILE A 27 -10.30 0.61 0.63
N GLU A 28 -9.91 -0.34 1.48
CA GLU A 28 -9.73 -1.75 1.09
C GLU A 28 -11.02 -2.39 0.56
N ASN A 29 -12.18 -1.90 1.03
CA ASN A 29 -13.51 -2.30 0.57
C ASN A 29 -14.05 -1.48 -0.61
N GLY A 30 -13.21 -0.64 -1.24
CA GLY A 30 -13.58 0.11 -2.45
C GLY A 30 -14.28 1.44 -2.21
N SER A 31 -14.22 2.00 -0.99
CA SER A 31 -14.71 3.37 -0.76
C SER A 31 -13.78 4.40 -1.37
N ASP A 32 -14.35 5.41 -2.02
CA ASP A 32 -13.61 6.61 -2.42
C ASP A 32 -13.03 7.36 -1.22
N THR A 33 -11.89 7.99 -1.44
CA THR A 33 -11.21 8.81 -0.45
C THR A 33 -10.44 9.94 -1.10
N ARG A 34 -9.88 10.83 -0.28
CA ARG A 34 -9.06 11.94 -0.77
C ARG A 34 -7.75 11.42 -1.36
N THR A 35 -7.28 12.07 -2.44
CA THR A 35 -5.98 11.77 -3.05
C THR A 35 -4.84 11.81 -2.03
N SER A 36 -4.87 12.76 -1.10
CA SER A 36 -3.87 12.85 -0.02
C SER A 36 -3.83 11.62 0.89
N THR A 37 -4.98 10.98 1.15
CA THR A 37 -5.05 9.74 1.93
C THR A 37 -4.40 8.59 1.18
N ILE A 38 -4.66 8.48 -0.13
CA ILE A 38 -4.06 7.45 -0.98
C ILE A 38 -2.53 7.64 -1.04
N GLU A 39 -2.06 8.88 -1.17
CA GLU A 39 -0.63 9.21 -1.18
C GLU A 39 0.05 8.83 0.15
N SER A 40 -0.56 9.11 1.31
CA SER A 40 0.00 8.69 2.60
C SER A 40 0.09 7.17 2.72
N ILE A 41 -0.93 6.44 2.27
CA ILE A 41 -0.92 4.97 2.27
C ILE A 41 0.15 4.43 1.31
N ARG A 42 0.26 5.00 0.10
CA ARG A 42 1.28 4.63 -0.88
C ARG A 42 2.68 4.80 -0.28
N LYS A 43 2.99 5.98 0.26
CA LYS A 43 4.30 6.27 0.86
C LYS A 43 4.65 5.33 2.01
N ALA A 44 3.66 4.99 2.86
CA ALA A 44 3.88 4.05 3.95
C ALA A 44 4.25 2.65 3.44
N LEU A 45 3.55 2.17 2.41
CA LEU A 45 3.84 0.88 1.79
C LEU A 45 5.19 0.88 1.05
N GLU A 46 5.53 1.97 0.36
CA GLU A 46 6.83 2.17 -0.28
C GLU A 46 7.98 2.18 0.74
N ALA A 47 7.81 2.87 1.86
CA ALA A 47 8.77 2.82 2.97
C ALA A 47 8.90 1.42 3.58
N GLY A 48 7.86 0.59 3.48
CA GLY A 48 7.89 -0.82 3.87
C GLY A 48 8.56 -1.75 2.84
N GLY A 49 8.90 -1.24 1.65
CA GLY A 49 9.53 -2.01 0.57
C GLY A 49 8.60 -2.46 -0.55
N VAL A 50 7.34 -2.00 -0.58
CA VAL A 50 6.44 -2.22 -1.73
C VAL A 50 6.77 -1.23 -2.84
N ILE A 51 6.99 -1.69 -4.06
CA ILE A 51 7.16 -0.81 -5.21
C ILE A 51 5.87 -0.82 -6.02
N PHE A 52 5.22 0.33 -6.14
CA PHE A 52 4.10 0.51 -7.06
C PHE A 52 4.65 0.79 -8.46
N VAL A 53 4.43 -0.14 -9.39
CA VAL A 53 4.79 0.06 -10.79
C VAL A 53 3.61 0.72 -11.49
N PRO A 54 3.78 1.91 -12.10
CA PRO A 54 2.73 2.52 -12.89
C PRO A 54 2.39 1.61 -14.07
N GLU A 55 1.10 1.53 -14.40
CA GLU A 55 0.58 0.62 -15.40
C GLU A 55 1.01 1.05 -16.81
N ASN A 56 2.02 0.40 -17.39
CA ASN A 56 2.31 0.48 -18.83
C ASN A 56 1.30 -0.40 -19.62
N GLY A 57 0.00 -0.17 -19.43
CA GLY A 57 -1.07 -0.70 -20.30
C GLY A 57 -1.50 -2.16 -20.10
N ALA A 58 -1.17 -2.82 -18.98
CA ALA A 58 -1.63 -4.18 -18.71
C ALA A 58 -1.80 -4.50 -17.21
N GLY A 59 -2.79 -3.87 -16.56
CA GLY A 59 -3.37 -4.26 -15.28
C GLY A 59 -2.61 -3.87 -14.00
N VAL A 60 -3.37 -3.46 -12.98
CA VAL A 60 -2.89 -3.17 -11.62
C VAL A 60 -2.25 -4.41 -10.98
N GLY A 61 -0.99 -4.31 -10.53
CA GLY A 61 -0.28 -5.38 -9.84
C GLY A 61 0.84 -4.91 -8.91
N VAL A 62 1.17 -5.74 -7.91
CA VAL A 62 2.29 -5.53 -6.97
C VAL A 62 3.43 -6.47 -7.36
N ARG A 63 4.65 -5.95 -7.55
CA ARG A 63 5.85 -6.77 -7.78
C ARG A 63 6.77 -6.74 -6.56
N LEU A 64 7.23 -7.91 -6.14
CA LEU A 64 8.30 -8.04 -5.14
C LEU A 64 9.65 -7.76 -5.80
N ALA A 65 10.49 -6.95 -5.14
CA ALA A 65 11.86 -6.72 -5.56
C ALA A 65 12.67 -8.03 -5.50
N LYS A 66 13.52 -8.29 -6.49
CA LYS A 66 14.44 -9.44 -6.45
C LYS A 66 15.44 -9.25 -5.31
N PRO A 67 15.75 -10.29 -4.52
CA PRO A 67 16.85 -10.21 -3.58
C PRO A 67 18.16 -10.09 -4.38
N THR A 68 18.90 -9.01 -4.11
CA THR A 68 20.26 -8.83 -4.61
C THR A 68 21.14 -9.87 -3.92
N SER A 69 21.56 -10.90 -4.66
CA SER A 69 22.67 -11.73 -4.24
C SER A 69 23.95 -11.04 -4.65
N SER A 70 24.75 -10.59 -3.69
CA SER A 70 26.20 -10.37 -3.81
C SER A 70 26.82 -10.56 -2.44
#